data_AF-A0A3N5YU09-F1
#
_entry.id   AF-A0A3N5YU09-F1
#
_cell.length_a   1.000
_cell.length_b   1.000
_cell.length_c   1.000
_cell.angle_alpha   90.00
_cell.angle_beta   90.00
_cell.angle_gamma   90.00
#
_symmetry.space_group_name_H-M   'P 1'
#
loop_
_entity.id
_entity.type
_entity.pdbx_description
1 polymer ?
#
loop_
_entity_poly.entity_id
_entity_poly.type
_entity_poly.pdbx_seq_one_letter_code
_entity_poly.pdbx_strand_id
1 'polypeptide(L)'
;MPKDHAERPSGPPPGRAPRARLLLALGLGVAAVVLAGCAATTALNHGRQAEQRQDYDRAVAEYSKALRLDPDNANARLALQRAKLRASEYHLNRGKRYTTRASSSRPPVVYQIASELNPGSSEVDAALRETRNQLRARVAVTAEGSKTRLETLIERT
;
A
#
# COMPACT_ATOMS: atom_id res chain seq x y z
N MET A 1 -41.99 47.01 -68.46
CA MET A 1 -41.52 47.50 -67.15
C MET A 1 -40.55 46.49 -66.57
N PRO A 2 -39.26 46.85 -66.37
CA PRO A 2 -38.29 45.98 -65.71
C PRO A 2 -38.39 46.13 -64.19
N LYS A 3 -38.21 45.04 -63.45
CA LYS A 3 -37.87 45.10 -62.03
C LYS A 3 -36.55 44.38 -61.85
N ASP A 4 -35.49 45.17 -61.73
CA ASP A 4 -34.31 44.80 -60.97
C ASP A 4 -34.75 44.39 -59.56
N HIS A 5 -34.09 43.39 -58.96
CA HIS A 5 -33.62 43.45 -57.57
C HIS A 5 -32.80 42.20 -57.20
N ALA A 6 -31.51 42.45 -57.00
CA ALA A 6 -30.67 41.99 -55.89
C ALA A 6 -30.25 40.50 -55.81
N GLU A 7 -29.00 40.25 -56.22
CA GLU A 7 -28.12 39.24 -55.63
C GLU A 7 -28.14 39.31 -54.10
N ARG A 8 -28.34 38.17 -53.43
CA ARG A 8 -28.09 38.01 -52.00
C ARG A 8 -26.73 37.34 -51.81
N PRO A 9 -25.82 37.89 -50.98
CA PRO A 9 -24.59 37.21 -50.66
C PRO A 9 -24.87 35.98 -49.77
N SER A 10 -24.46 34.81 -50.24
CA SER A 10 -24.43 33.57 -49.46
C SER A 10 -23.30 33.62 -48.43
N GLY A 11 -23.60 34.06 -47.21
CA GLY A 11 -22.69 33.88 -46.07
C GLY A 11 -22.51 32.40 -45.72
N PRO A 12 -21.35 31.97 -45.19
CA PRO A 12 -21.14 30.58 -44.78
C PRO A 12 -22.09 30.22 -43.61
N PRO A 13 -22.62 28.99 -43.55
CA PRO A 13 -23.57 28.60 -42.52
C PRO A 13 -22.94 28.59 -41.12
N PRO A 14 -23.68 28.98 -40.06
CA PRO A 14 -23.16 29.06 -38.69
C PRO A 14 -22.86 27.68 -38.08
N GLY A 15 -21.81 27.67 -37.26
CA GLY A 15 -21.13 26.50 -36.69
C GLY A 15 -22.01 25.47 -35.98
N ARG A 16 -21.98 24.24 -36.50
CA ARG A 16 -22.39 23.02 -35.78
C ARG A 16 -21.20 22.49 -34.96
N ALA A 17 -20.91 23.07 -33.78
CA ALA A 17 -19.76 22.59 -32.99
C ALA A 17 -19.83 22.59 -31.45
N PRO A 18 -20.91 22.99 -30.73
CA PRO A 18 -20.89 22.87 -29.25
C PRO A 18 -21.49 21.56 -28.73
N ARG A 19 -22.61 21.08 -29.29
CA ARG A 19 -23.35 19.91 -28.76
C ARG A 19 -22.64 18.59 -29.00
N ALA A 20 -21.99 18.42 -30.15
CA ALA A 20 -21.22 17.21 -30.45
C ALA A 20 -19.99 17.07 -29.54
N ARG A 21 -19.34 18.19 -29.19
CA ARG A 21 -18.20 18.21 -28.24
C ARG A 21 -18.64 17.89 -26.81
N LEU A 22 -19.79 18.39 -26.39
CA LEU A 22 -20.36 18.09 -25.07
C LEU A 22 -20.75 16.61 -24.93
N LEU A 23 -21.37 16.03 -25.96
CA LEU A 23 -21.73 14.60 -25.98
C LEU A 23 -20.51 13.68 -26.03
N LEU A 24 -19.46 14.06 -26.78
CA LEU A 24 -18.17 13.36 -26.78
C LEU A 24 -17.48 13.43 -25.41
N ALA A 25 -17.47 14.59 -24.76
CA ALA A 25 -16.91 14.75 -23.41
C ALA A 25 -17.70 13.96 -22.35
N LEU A 26 -19.03 13.95 -22.43
CA LEU A 26 -19.88 13.12 -21.55
C LEU A 26 -19.62 11.62 -21.77
N GLY A 27 -19.53 11.18 -23.03
CA GLY A 27 -19.23 9.79 -23.38
C GLY A 27 -17.85 9.33 -22.89
N LEU A 28 -16.83 10.19 -23.01
CA LEU A 28 -15.49 9.96 -22.46
C LEU A 28 -15.47 9.91 -20.93
N GLY A 29 -16.24 10.78 -20.27
CA GLY A 29 -16.39 10.76 -18.80
C GLY A 29 -17.06 9.48 -18.29
N VAL A 30 -18.14 9.04 -18.93
CA VAL A 30 -18.84 7.79 -18.56
C VAL A 30 -17.96 6.56 -18.82
N ALA A 31 -17.24 6.52 -19.95
CA ALA A 31 -16.32 5.42 -20.26
C ALA A 31 -15.17 5.31 -19.25
N ALA A 32 -14.63 6.45 -18.78
CA ALA A 32 -13.59 6.46 -17.75
C ALA A 32 -14.09 5.92 -16.39
N VAL A 33 -15.33 6.24 -16.01
CA VAL A 33 -15.96 5.72 -14.79
C VAL A 33 -16.20 4.20 -14.87
N VAL A 34 -16.67 3.70 -16.00
CA VAL A 34 -16.94 2.25 -16.19
C VAL A 34 -15.65 1.41 -16.18
N LEU A 35 -14.59 1.88 -16.85
CA LEU A 35 -13.31 1.15 -16.90
C LEU A 35 -12.61 1.11 -15.53
N ALA A 36 -12.71 2.18 -14.74
CA ALA A 36 -12.19 2.21 -13.38
C ALA A 36 -12.87 1.17 -12.47
N GLY A 37 -14.19 0.98 -12.60
CA GLY A 37 -14.95 0.00 -11.82
C GLY A 37 -14.56 -1.45 -12.07
N CYS A 38 -14.28 -1.82 -13.32
CA CYS A 38 -13.82 -3.18 -13.66
C CYS A 38 -12.44 -3.48 -13.05
N ALA A 39 -11.50 -2.55 -13.18
CA ALA A 39 -10.16 -2.71 -12.63
C ALA A 39 -10.16 -2.79 -11.09
N ALA A 40 -11.01 -1.99 -10.43
CA ALA A 40 -11.19 -2.03 -8.98
C ALA A 40 -11.72 -3.40 -8.51
N THR A 41 -12.72 -3.93 -9.21
CA THR A 41 -13.32 -5.24 -8.91
C THR A 41 -12.30 -6.38 -9.06
N THR A 42 -11.47 -6.35 -10.11
CA THR A 42 -10.41 -7.34 -10.30
C THR A 42 -9.38 -7.28 -9.17
N ALA A 43 -8.91 -6.09 -8.80
CA ALA A 43 -7.98 -5.92 -7.67
C ALA A 43 -8.58 -6.44 -6.35
N LEU A 44 -9.87 -6.18 -6.12
CA LEU A 44 -10.58 -6.67 -4.94
C LEU A 44 -10.64 -8.21 -4.91
N ASN A 45 -10.90 -8.85 -6.05
CA ASN A 45 -10.91 -10.32 -6.14
C ASN A 45 -9.53 -10.93 -5.97
N HIS A 46 -8.47 -10.29 -6.50
CA HIS A 46 -7.10 -10.72 -6.26
C HIS A 46 -6.73 -10.63 -4.77
N GLY A 47 -7.15 -9.57 -4.08
CA GLY A 47 -6.97 -9.45 -2.63
C GLY A 47 -7.64 -10.59 -1.85
N ARG A 48 -8.87 -10.97 -2.23
CA ARG A 48 -9.59 -12.10 -1.63
C ARG A 48 -8.86 -13.43 -1.85
N GLN A 49 -8.37 -13.66 -3.07
CA GLN A 49 -7.61 -14.87 -3.38
C GLN A 49 -6.30 -14.94 -2.61
N ALA A 50 -5.61 -13.81 -2.44
CA ALA A 50 -4.40 -13.72 -1.63
C ALA A 50 -4.70 -14.02 -0.14
N GLU A 51 -5.77 -13.46 0.43
CA GLU A 51 -6.20 -13.80 1.80
C GLU A 51 -6.52 -15.28 1.98
N GLN A 52 -7.19 -15.91 1.01
CA GLN A 52 -7.48 -17.35 1.04
C GLN A 52 -6.20 -18.20 1.06
N ARG A 53 -5.15 -17.71 0.41
CA ARG A 53 -3.82 -18.34 0.41
C ARG A 53 -2.95 -17.93 1.60
N GLN A 54 -3.49 -17.12 2.52
CA GLN A 54 -2.78 -16.53 3.66
C GLN A 54 -1.58 -15.67 3.25
N ASP A 55 -1.56 -15.19 2.00
CA ASP A 55 -0.60 -14.22 1.49
C ASP A 55 -1.09 -12.81 1.83
N TYR A 56 -0.95 -12.45 3.11
CA TYR A 56 -1.54 -11.24 3.66
C TYR A 56 -0.87 -9.96 3.13
N ASP A 57 0.42 -10.01 2.81
CA ASP A 57 1.14 -8.87 2.23
C ASP A 57 0.56 -8.53 0.85
N ARG A 58 0.36 -9.55 0.00
CA ARG A 58 -0.30 -9.36 -1.29
C ARG A 58 -1.75 -8.92 -1.15
N ALA A 59 -2.48 -9.46 -0.17
CA ALA A 59 -3.85 -9.04 0.09
C ALA A 59 -3.94 -7.54 0.41
N VAL A 60 -3.08 -7.04 1.31
CA VAL A 60 -2.99 -5.61 1.64
C VAL A 60 -2.70 -4.77 0.39
N ALA A 61 -1.76 -5.20 -0.46
CA ALA A 61 -1.41 -4.49 -1.68
C ALA A 61 -2.58 -4.41 -2.69
N GLU A 62 -3.26 -5.53 -2.93
CA GLU A 62 -4.36 -5.61 -3.90
C GLU A 62 -5.61 -4.86 -3.42
N TYR A 63 -5.96 -4.94 -2.12
CA TYR A 63 -7.05 -4.12 -1.59
C TYR A 63 -6.71 -2.62 -1.57
N SER A 64 -5.46 -2.26 -1.29
CA SER A 64 -5.02 -0.86 -1.42
C SER A 64 -5.13 -0.37 -2.86
N LYS A 65 -4.82 -1.24 -3.83
CA LYS A 65 -5.00 -0.94 -5.26
C LYS A 65 -6.49 -0.77 -5.61
N ALA A 66 -7.37 -1.63 -5.10
CA ALA A 66 -8.81 -1.49 -5.30
C ALA A 66 -9.32 -0.13 -4.81
N LEU A 67 -8.88 0.33 -3.63
CA LEU A 67 -9.24 1.66 -3.10
C LEU A 67 -8.62 2.84 -3.86
N ARG A 68 -7.44 2.66 -4.48
CA ARG A 68 -6.90 3.69 -5.38
C ARG A 68 -7.71 3.85 -6.66
N LEU A 69 -8.33 2.77 -7.12
CA LEU A 69 -9.15 2.74 -8.33
C LEU A 69 -10.60 3.16 -8.05
N ASP A 70 -11.11 2.80 -6.86
CA ASP A 70 -12.45 3.14 -6.38
C ASP A 70 -12.37 3.50 -4.88
N PRO A 71 -12.12 4.78 -4.55
CA PRO A 71 -11.97 5.24 -3.17
C PRO A 71 -13.21 5.06 -2.28
N ASP A 72 -14.40 5.03 -2.88
CA ASP A 72 -15.67 4.94 -2.17
C ASP A 72 -16.09 3.48 -1.91
N ASN A 73 -15.26 2.52 -2.31
CA ASN A 73 -15.55 1.11 -2.15
C ASN A 73 -15.50 0.65 -0.68
N ALA A 74 -16.65 0.66 -0.02
CA ALA A 74 -16.77 0.22 1.38
C ALA A 74 -16.27 -1.22 1.60
N ASN A 75 -16.50 -2.11 0.64
CA ASN A 75 -16.04 -3.51 0.73
C ASN A 75 -14.51 -3.62 0.68
N ALA A 76 -13.86 -2.89 -0.23
CA ALA A 76 -12.39 -2.85 -0.31
C ALA A 76 -11.79 -2.25 0.96
N ARG A 77 -12.43 -1.22 1.54
CA ARG A 77 -11.98 -0.60 2.79
C ARG A 77 -12.03 -1.55 3.98
N LEU A 78 -13.15 -2.25 4.17
CA LEU A 78 -13.29 -3.27 5.22
C LEU A 78 -12.34 -4.44 5.00
N ALA A 79 -12.16 -4.86 3.75
CA ALA A 79 -11.24 -5.94 3.41
C ALA A 79 -9.77 -5.55 3.67
N LEU A 80 -9.36 -4.33 3.32
CA LEU A 80 -8.03 -3.81 3.62
C LEU A 80 -7.76 -3.75 5.13
N GLN A 81 -8.71 -3.25 5.92
CA GLN A 81 -8.56 -3.18 7.37
C GLN A 81 -8.34 -4.57 7.98
N ARG A 82 -9.16 -5.55 7.57
CA ARG A 82 -9.02 -6.94 7.99
C ARG A 82 -7.68 -7.55 7.55
N ALA A 83 -7.28 -7.33 6.30
CA ALA A 83 -6.03 -7.84 5.76
C ALA A 83 -4.82 -7.28 6.50
N LYS A 84 -4.84 -5.99 6.85
CA LYS A 84 -3.79 -5.35 7.67
C LYS A 84 -3.66 -5.97 9.05
N LEU A 85 -4.77 -6.26 9.74
CA LEU A 85 -4.75 -6.95 11.03
C LEU A 85 -4.14 -8.35 10.91
N ARG A 86 -4.57 -9.14 9.93
CA ARG A 86 -4.01 -10.48 9.67
C ARG A 86 -2.53 -10.46 9.29
N ALA A 87 -2.13 -9.49 8.46
CA ALA A 87 -0.74 -9.28 8.10
C ALA A 87 0.11 -8.89 9.33
N SER A 88 -0.40 -8.00 10.19
CA SER A 88 0.26 -7.66 11.46
C SER A 88 0.47 -8.88 12.34
N GLU A 89 -0.57 -9.70 12.55
CA GLU A 89 -0.48 -10.94 13.33
C GLU A 89 0.51 -11.94 12.71
N TYR A 90 0.51 -12.06 11.38
CA TYR A 90 1.44 -12.91 10.66
C TYR A 90 2.89 -12.51 10.91
N HIS A 91 3.21 -11.21 10.77
CA HIS A 91 4.55 -10.69 11.01
C HIS A 91 4.95 -10.79 12.48
N LEU A 92 4.03 -10.52 13.42
CA LEU A 92 4.25 -10.72 14.84
C LEU A 92 4.62 -12.18 15.15
N ASN A 93 3.84 -13.14 14.65
CA ASN A 93 4.11 -14.56 14.85
C ASN A 93 5.43 -15.00 14.22
N ARG A 94 5.72 -14.50 13.02
CA ARG A 94 6.99 -14.75 12.33
C ARG A 94 8.18 -14.20 13.12
N GLY A 95 8.05 -13.00 13.69
CA GLY A 95 9.04 -12.40 14.60
C GLY A 95 9.32 -13.28 15.83
N LYS A 96 8.27 -13.79 16.48
CA LYS A 96 8.38 -14.68 17.66
C LYS A 96 9.11 -15.99 17.34
N ARG A 97 9.02 -16.48 16.09
CA ARG A 97 9.74 -17.67 15.63
C ARG A 97 11.25 -17.39 15.46
N TYR A 98 11.63 -16.17 15.06
CA TYR A 98 13.03 -15.79 14.96
C TYR A 98 13.70 -15.58 16.32
N THR A 99 12.95 -15.10 17.33
CA THR A 99 13.51 -14.92 18.67
C THR A 99 13.74 -16.24 19.40
N THR A 100 12.93 -17.28 19.12
CA THR A 100 13.07 -18.61 19.73
C THR A 100 14.20 -19.43 19.11
N ARG A 101 14.45 -19.29 17.80
CA ARG A 101 15.56 -19.94 17.10
C ARG A 101 16.70 -18.93 17.03
N ALA A 102 17.60 -18.95 18.03
CA ALA A 102 18.65 -17.96 18.33
C ALA A 102 19.68 -17.63 17.21
N SER A 103 19.43 -18.00 15.96
CA SER A 103 20.40 -18.09 14.88
C SER A 103 20.17 -17.14 13.69
N SER A 104 19.15 -16.25 13.65
CA SER A 104 18.92 -15.48 12.40
C SER A 104 18.31 -14.07 12.52
N SER A 105 18.96 -13.18 11.75
CA SER A 105 18.58 -11.93 11.07
C SER A 105 17.30 -11.18 11.49
N ARG A 106 17.54 -10.04 12.16
CA ARG A 106 16.70 -8.84 12.34
C ARG A 106 15.18 -9.05 12.59
N PRO A 107 14.81 -9.58 13.77
CA PRO A 107 13.44 -9.49 14.28
C PRO A 107 12.83 -8.06 14.34
N PRO A 108 13.59 -6.96 14.57
CA PRO A 108 12.99 -5.62 14.66
C PRO A 108 12.25 -5.18 13.40
N VAL A 109 12.72 -5.55 12.22
CA VAL A 109 12.10 -5.14 10.94
C VAL A 109 10.73 -5.77 10.80
N VAL A 110 10.59 -7.05 11.15
CA VAL A 110 9.31 -7.76 11.01
C VAL A 110 8.28 -7.20 12.00
N TYR A 111 8.68 -6.91 13.24
CA TYR A 111 7.78 -6.25 14.19
C TYR A 111 7.47 -4.80 13.81
N GLN A 112 8.37 -4.11 13.11
CA GLN A 112 8.10 -2.76 12.59
C GLN A 112 7.01 -2.80 11.52
N ILE A 113 7.07 -3.77 10.59
CA ILE A 113 6.02 -3.99 9.59
C ILE A 113 4.67 -4.25 10.29
N ALA A 114 4.66 -5.11 11.33
CA ALA A 114 3.43 -5.36 12.10
C ALA A 114 2.84 -4.08 12.72
N SER A 115 3.70 -3.19 13.23
CA SER A 115 3.26 -1.92 13.85
C SER A 115 2.69 -0.95 12.81
N GLU A 116 3.27 -0.90 11.61
CA GLU A 116 2.76 -0.08 10.51
C GLU A 116 1.40 -0.57 9.98
N LEU A 117 1.15 -1.88 10.07
CA LEU A 117 -0.10 -2.50 9.66
C LEU A 117 -1.20 -2.36 10.73
N ASN A 118 -0.85 -2.46 12.01
CA ASN A 118 -1.76 -2.33 13.15
C ASN A 118 -1.21 -1.34 14.21
N PRO A 119 -1.25 -0.03 13.93
CA PRO A 119 -0.76 0.97 14.85
C PRO A 119 -1.59 0.96 16.15
N GLY A 120 -0.91 1.02 17.29
CA GLY A 120 -1.54 0.97 18.61
C GLY A 120 -1.72 -0.43 19.21
N SER A 121 -1.21 -1.48 18.54
CA SER A 121 -1.15 -2.82 19.13
C SER A 121 -0.13 -2.88 20.26
N SER A 122 -0.60 -2.97 21.50
CA SER A 122 0.24 -3.10 22.71
C SER A 122 1.17 -4.31 22.64
N GLU A 123 0.72 -5.39 22.01
CA GLU A 123 1.50 -6.63 21.82
C GLU A 123 2.67 -6.41 20.85
N VAL A 124 2.43 -5.79 19.70
CA VAL A 124 3.49 -5.47 18.73
C VAL A 124 4.50 -4.49 19.33
N ASP A 125 4.01 -3.48 20.04
CA ASP A 125 4.85 -2.50 20.70
C ASP A 125 5.73 -3.11 21.79
N ALA A 126 5.19 -4.06 22.57
CA ALA A 126 5.95 -4.82 23.55
C ALA A 126 7.05 -5.65 22.89
N ALA A 127 6.73 -6.36 21.79
CA ALA A 127 7.70 -7.16 21.05
C ALA A 127 8.83 -6.31 20.44
N LEU A 128 8.52 -5.12 19.93
CA LEU A 128 9.50 -4.14 19.45
C LEU A 128 10.43 -3.66 20.56
N ARG A 129 9.87 -3.26 21.71
CA ARG A 129 10.66 -2.80 22.86
C ARG A 129 11.59 -3.89 23.36
N GLU A 130 11.08 -5.10 23.54
CA GLU A 130 11.87 -6.24 24.01
C GLU A 130 13.04 -6.52 23.08
N THR A 131 12.77 -6.61 21.77
CA THR A 131 13.83 -6.87 20.77
C THR A 131 14.89 -5.77 20.77
N ARG A 132 14.49 -4.50 20.87
CA ARG A 132 15.44 -3.37 20.94
C ARG A 132 16.29 -3.43 22.20
N ASN A 133 15.72 -3.79 23.35
CA ASN A 133 16.45 -3.94 24.61
C ASN A 133 17.47 -5.07 24.52
N GLN A 134 17.08 -6.24 23.99
CA GLN A 134 17.99 -7.37 23.78
C GLN A 134 19.16 -7.02 22.85
N LEU A 135 18.89 -6.29 21.77
CA LEU A 135 19.94 -5.84 20.86
C LEU A 135 20.92 -4.88 21.53
N ARG A 136 20.42 -3.92 22.31
CA ARG A 136 21.25 -3.00 23.09
C ARG A 136 22.13 -3.75 24.08
N ALA A 137 21.58 -4.71 24.82
CA ALA A 137 22.32 -5.53 25.77
C ALA A 137 23.42 -6.36 25.07
N ARG A 138 23.12 -6.98 23.93
CA ARG A 138 24.13 -7.74 23.16
C ARG A 138 25.26 -6.84 22.66
N VAL A 139 24.94 -5.66 22.13
CA VAL A 139 25.95 -4.69 21.68
C VAL A 139 26.84 -4.27 22.85
N ALA A 140 26.26 -3.98 24.02
CA ALA A 140 27.02 -3.64 25.23
C ALA A 140 27.99 -4.78 25.64
N VAL A 141 27.49 -6.02 25.75
CA VAL A 141 28.31 -7.20 26.08
C VAL A 141 29.43 -7.42 25.06
N THR A 142 29.15 -7.26 23.76
CA THR A 142 30.19 -7.40 22.73
C THR A 142 31.24 -6.30 22.81
N ALA A 143 30.84 -5.07 23.14
CA ALA A 143 31.76 -3.94 23.30
C ALA A 143 32.66 -4.15 24.53
N GLU A 144 32.11 -4.56 25.66
CA GLU A 144 32.87 -4.90 26.87
C GLU A 144 33.85 -6.04 26.63
N GLY A 145 33.39 -7.17 26.04
CA GLY A 145 34.26 -8.29 25.72
C GLY A 145 35.39 -7.94 24.73
N SER A 146 35.13 -7.03 23.79
CA SER A 146 36.16 -6.52 22.88
C SER A 146 37.20 -5.67 23.60
N LYS A 147 36.78 -4.83 24.56
CA LYS A 147 37.67 -4.00 25.37
C LYS A 147 38.58 -4.86 26.26
N THR A 148 38.01 -5.84 26.98
CA THR A 148 38.80 -6.75 27.82
C THR A 148 39.79 -7.58 27.01
N ARG A 149 39.40 -8.03 25.80
CA ARG A 149 40.32 -8.73 24.89
C ARG A 149 41.48 -7.86 24.43
N LEU A 150 41.28 -6.55 24.27
CA LEU A 150 42.35 -5.62 23.93
C LEU A 150 43.27 -5.36 25.13
N GLU A 151 42.71 -5.15 26.32
CA GLU A 151 43.48 -4.93 27.55
C GLU A 151 44.41 -6.11 27.86
N THR A 152 43.90 -7.35 27.77
CA THR A 152 44.70 -8.57 27.97
C THR A 152 45.81 -8.79 26.93
N LEU A 153 45.69 -8.23 25.73
CA LEU A 153 46.75 -8.27 24.71
C LEU A 153 47.86 -7.27 25.01
N ILE A 154 47.52 -6.10 25.56
CA ILE A 154 48.49 -5.06 25.94
C ILE A 154 49.31 -5.49 27.16
N GLU A 155 48.71 -6.18 28.13
CA GLU A 155 49.43 -6.66 29.33
C GLU A 155 50.42 -7.80 29.07
N ARG A 156 50.33 -8.48 27.92
CA ARG A 156 51.19 -9.61 27.55
C ARG A 156 52.37 -9.25 26.64
N THR A 157 52.51 -7.98 26.26
CA THR A 157 53.60 -7.43 25.44
C THR A 157 54.52 -6.57 26.27
#